data_AF-K2MCA0-F1
#
_entry.id   AF-K2MCA0-F1
#
_cell.length_a   1.000
_cell.length_b   1.000
_cell.length_c   1.000
_cell.angle_alpha   90.00
_cell.angle_beta   90.00
_cell.angle_gamma   90.00
#
_symmetry.space_group_name_H-M   'P 1'
#
loop_
_entity.id
_entity.type
_entity.pdbx_description
1 polymer ?
#
loop_
_entity_poly.entity_id
_entity_poly.type
_entity_poly.pdbx_seq_one_letter_code
_entity_poly.pdbx_strand_id
1 'polypeptide(L)' 'MLNGVEVDFTAGHGEAGTDVPDLLRRAILLLVAHWFEFRASYGAAHQPVSLPEGYRRLLGAYKTPRL' A
#
# COMPACT_ATOMS: atom_id res chain seq x y z
N MET A 1 5.67 -37.19 12.11
CA MET A 1 4.91 -36.90 10.87
C MET A 1 4.26 -35.54 11.08
N LEU A 2 4.56 -34.55 10.25
CA LEU A 2 3.98 -33.20 10.37
C LEU A 2 2.72 -33.15 9.50
N ASN A 3 1.54 -33.07 10.10
CA ASN A 3 0.27 -32.97 9.37
C ASN A 3 0.02 -31.49 9.04
N GLY A 4 0.51 -31.02 7.90
CA GLY A 4 0.24 -29.66 7.39
C GLY A 4 -1.04 -29.60 6.55
N VAL A 5 -1.65 -28.42 6.46
CA VAL A 5 -2.75 -28.11 5.54
C VAL A 5 -2.27 -27.02 4.59
N GLU A 6 -2.43 -27.24 3.29
CA GLU A 6 -2.18 -26.27 2.23
C GLU A 6 -3.47 -25.54 1.88
N VAL A 7 -3.37 -24.23 1.65
CA VAL A 7 -4.50 -23.38 1.24
C VAL A 7 -4.05 -22.55 0.05
N ASP A 8 -4.50 -22.95 -1.13
CA ASP A 8 -4.32 -22.20 -2.35
C ASP A 8 -5.50 -21.25 -2.55
N PHE A 9 -5.21 -19.96 -2.70
CA PHE A 9 -6.21 -18.96 -3.03
C PHE A 9 -5.58 -17.81 -3.81
N THR A 10 -6.38 -17.19 -4.67
CA THR A 10 -6.03 -15.95 -5.35
C THR A 10 -6.67 -14.78 -4.61
N ALA A 11 -5.88 -13.79 -4.24
CA ALA A 11 -6.36 -12.56 -3.60
C ALA A 11 -5.90 -11.32 -4.37
N GLY A 12 -6.82 -10.37 -4.52
CA GLY A 12 -6.61 -9.13 -5.26
C GLY A 12 -7.94 -8.45 -5.54
N HIS A 13 -7.90 -7.26 -6.13
CA HIS A 13 -9.10 -6.55 -6.56
C HIS A 13 -9.60 -7.00 -7.95
N GLY A 14 -8.71 -7.49 -8.80
CA GLY A 14 -9.00 -7.95 -10.15
C GLY A 14 -7.73 -7.92 -11.01
N GLU A 15 -7.86 -8.30 -12.28
CA GLU A 15 -6.74 -8.40 -13.25
C GLU A 15 -6.35 -7.03 -13.80
N ALA A 16 -7.31 -6.10 -13.91
CA ALA A 16 -7.10 -4.79 -14.47
C ALA A 16 -6.82 -3.76 -13.38
N GLY A 17 -6.00 -2.75 -13.70
CA GLY A 17 -5.77 -1.60 -12.82
C GLY A 17 -7.07 -0.85 -12.48
N THR A 18 -8.09 -0.93 -13.35
CA THR A 18 -9.43 -0.36 -13.12
C THR A 18 -10.23 -1.09 -12.04
N ASP A 19 -9.86 -2.32 -11.70
CA ASP A 19 -10.54 -3.11 -10.68
C ASP A 19 -10.16 -2.67 -9.25
N VAL A 20 -9.01 -2.00 -9.10
CA VAL A 20 -8.55 -1.44 -7.83
C VAL A 20 -9.38 -0.20 -7.47
N PRO A 21 -9.94 -0.07 -6.26
CA PRO A 21 -10.72 1.10 -5.85
C PRO A 21 -10.04 2.45 -6.12
N ASP A 22 -10.81 3.44 -6.58
CA ASP A 22 -10.34 4.78 -6.97
C ASP A 22 -9.45 5.46 -5.93
N LEU A 23 -9.82 5.38 -4.65
CA LEU A 23 -9.06 6.00 -3.56
C LEU A 23 -7.68 5.34 -3.36
N LEU A 24 -7.57 4.03 -3.60
CA LEU A 24 -6.29 3.32 -3.56
C LEU A 24 -5.41 3.70 -4.76
N ARG A 25 -5.99 3.77 -5.97
CA ARG A 25 -5.26 4.27 -7.15
C ARG A 25 -4.76 5.69 -6.94
N ARG A 26 -5.59 6.57 -6.36
CA ARG A 26 -5.20 7.94 -6.01
C ARG A 26 -4.09 7.97 -4.96
N ALA A 27 -4.13 7.10 -3.96
CA ALA A 27 -3.07 6.98 -2.96
C ALA A 27 -1.72 6.62 -3.61
N ILE A 28 -1.72 5.65 -4.53
CA ILE A 28 -0.52 5.26 -5.30
C ILE A 28 0.04 6.46 -6.07
N LEU A 29 -0.81 7.16 -6.83
CA LEU A 29 -0.38 8.30 -7.62
C LEU A 29 0.21 9.43 -6.76
N LEU A 30 -0.41 9.73 -5.61
CA LEU A 30 0.12 10.74 -4.68
C LEU A 30 1.50 10.37 -4.13
N LEU A 31 1.70 9.10 -3.78
CA LEU A 31 2.98 8.62 -3.28
C LEU A 31 4.07 8.67 -4.36
N VAL A 32 3.76 8.14 -5.54
CA VAL A 32 4.71 8.07 -6.67
C VAL A 32 5.08 9.47 -7.15
N ALA A 33 4.12 10.39 -7.24
CA ALA A 33 4.40 11.79 -7.58
C ALA A 33 5.30 12.45 -6.54
N HIS A 34 5.04 12.23 -5.25
CA HIS A 34 5.89 12.76 -4.19
C HIS A 34 7.33 12.24 -4.28
N TRP A 35 7.53 10.94 -4.49
CA TRP A 35 8.87 10.37 -4.66
C TRP A 35 9.53 10.79 -5.97
N PHE A 36 8.75 11.08 -7.01
CA PHE A 36 9.25 11.63 -8.26
C PHE A 36 9.92 12.99 -8.04
N GLU A 37 9.26 13.89 -7.32
CA GLU A 37 9.77 15.23 -7.02
C GLU A 37 10.82 15.22 -5.91
N PHE A 38 10.65 14.38 -4.90
CA PHE A 38 11.47 14.36 -3.68
C PHE A 38 12.51 13.24 -3.71
N ARG A 39 13.69 13.53 -4.29
CA ARG A 39 14.82 12.59 -4.47
C ARG A 39 15.77 12.50 -3.27
N ALA A 40 15.24 12.62 -2.05
CA ALA A 40 16.05 12.51 -0.84
C ALA A 40 16.44 11.05 -0.55
N SER A 41 17.61 10.86 0.07
CA SER A 41 18.08 9.55 0.55
C SER A 41 17.92 9.47 2.06
N TYR A 42 17.42 8.33 2.55
CA TYR A 42 17.24 8.07 3.98
C TYR A 42 17.79 6.69 4.34
N GLY A 43 18.52 6.61 5.45
CA GLY A 43 18.90 5.33 6.04
C GLY A 43 17.70 4.57 6.64
N ALA A 44 17.86 3.26 6.84
CA ALA A 44 16.81 2.39 7.37
C ALA A 44 16.24 2.85 8.73
N ALA A 45 17.08 3.42 9.58
CA ALA A 45 16.69 3.92 10.90
C ALA A 45 15.71 5.10 10.87
N HIS A 46 15.55 5.77 9.73
CA HIS A 46 14.64 6.90 9.59
C HIS A 46 13.23 6.51 9.12
N GLN A 47 12.98 5.23 8.82
CA GLN A 47 11.69 4.80 8.30
C GLN A 47 10.59 4.77 9.38
N PRO A 48 9.33 5.10 9.04
CA PRO A 48 8.85 5.54 7.73
C PRO A 48 9.07 7.03 7.47
N VAL A 49 9.59 7.37 6.29
CA VAL A 49 9.82 8.75 5.82
C VAL A 49 9.15 9.00 4.48
N SER A 50 9.00 10.27 4.11
CA SER A 50 8.54 10.66 2.77
C SER A 50 7.16 10.07 2.42
N LEU A 51 6.25 10.03 3.40
CA LEU A 51 4.86 9.61 3.22
C LEU A 51 3.95 10.84 3.30
N PRO A 52 3.32 11.27 2.18
CA PRO A 52 2.37 12.37 2.21
C PRO A 52 1.18 12.09 3.13
N GLU A 53 0.66 13.12 3.80
CA GLU A 53 -0.51 13.00 4.67
C GLU A 53 -1.75 12.50 3.89
N GLY A 54 -1.96 13.04 2.68
CA GLY A 54 -3.05 12.61 1.80
C GLY A 54 -2.99 11.13 1.45
N TYR A 55 -1.79 10.58 1.25
CA TYR A 55 -1.60 9.14 1.05
C TYR A 55 -2.06 8.34 2.27
N ARG A 56 -1.63 8.74 3.48
CA ARG A 56 -2.02 8.08 4.74
C ARG A 56 -3.54 8.11 4.95
N ARG A 57 -4.18 9.25 4.66
CA ARG A 57 -5.62 9.43 4.82
C ARG A 57 -6.41 8.52 3.88
N LEU A 58 -6.03 8.46 2.60
CA LEU A 58 -6.69 7.60 1.61
C LEU A 58 -6.54 6.11 1.96
N LEU A 59 -5.36 5.69 2.41
CA LEU A 59 -5.15 4.32 2.87
C LEU A 59 -5.95 3.96 4.12
N GLY A 60 -6.23 4.94 4.99
CA GLY A 60 -6.93 4.71 6.25
C GLY A 60 -8.27 3.99 6.07
N ALA A 61 -8.99 4.25 4.99
CA ALA A 61 -10.27 3.62 4.68
C ALA A 61 -10.18 2.12 4.32
N TYR A 62 -8.97 1.62 4.00
CA TYR A 62 -8.73 0.24 3.56
C TYR A 62 -7.90 -0.57 4.54
N LYS A 63 -7.49 0.02 5.67
CA LYS A 63 -6.79 -0.71 6.72
C LYS A 63 -7.80 -1.43 7.61
N THR A 64 -7.53 -2.70 7.88
CA THR A 64 -8.26 -3.43 8.92
C THR A 64 -8.02 -2.75 10.27
N PRO A 65 -9.08 -2.29 10.97
CA PRO A 65 -8.95 -1.85 12.35
C PRO A 65 -8.37 -3.00 13.17
N ARG A 66 -7.34 -2.72 13.97
CA ARG A 66 -6.87 -3.67 14.98
C ARG A 66 -7.53 -3.25 16.29
N LEU A 67 -8.22 -4.21 16.93
CA LEU A 67 -8.75 -4.07 18.29
C LEU A 67 -7.61 -4.25 19.31
#